data_AF-A0A4Q3N691-F1
#
_entry.id   AF-A0A4Q3N691-F1
#
_cell.length_a   1.000
_cell.length_b   1.000
_cell.length_c   1.000
_cell.angle_alpha   90.00
_cell.angle_beta   90.00
_cell.angle_gamma   90.00
#
_symmetry.space_group_name_H-M   'P 1'
#
loop_
_entity.id
_entity.type
_entity.pdbx_description
1 polymer ?
#
loop_
_entity_poly.entity_id
_entity_poly.type
_entity_poly.pdbx_seq_one_letter_code
_entity_poly.pdbx_strand_id
1 'polypeptide(L)'
;MNKPRSRAAAGPGPAVLLSGGNPQIPKGEGDAPVQAYIAAMPGWKQNVGRRLDELIGAAVPGVRKAVKWNSPFYGAKAQEGWFLARHRL
;
A
#
# COMPACT_ATOMS: atom_id res chain seq x y z
N MET A 1 15.26 -32.17 -4.10
CA MET A 1 14.79 -30.82 -4.47
C MET A 1 14.11 -30.19 -3.25
N ASN A 2 14.83 -29.48 -2.38
CA ASN A 2 14.25 -28.93 -1.14
C ASN A 2 13.55 -27.60 -1.44
N LYS A 3 12.22 -27.58 -1.29
CA LYS A 3 11.40 -26.38 -1.38
C LYS A 3 11.66 -25.53 -0.12
N PRO A 4 12.08 -24.25 -0.21
CA PRO A 4 12.28 -23.46 0.99
C PRO A 4 10.93 -23.23 1.69
N ARG A 5 10.90 -23.49 3.01
CA ARG A 5 9.74 -23.22 3.87
C ARG A 5 9.37 -21.74 3.75
N SER A 6 8.09 -21.47 3.51
CA SER A 6 7.51 -20.13 3.60
C SER A 6 7.76 -19.60 5.02
N ARG A 7 8.48 -18.49 5.10
CA ARG A 7 8.71 -17.79 6.37
C ARG A 7 7.37 -17.25 6.85
N ALA A 8 6.95 -17.68 8.04
CA ALA A 8 5.75 -17.20 8.70
C ALA A 8 5.77 -15.65 8.80
N ALA A 9 4.60 -15.03 8.66
CA ALA A 9 4.43 -13.60 8.81
C ALA A 9 4.86 -13.18 10.22
N ALA A 10 5.92 -12.37 10.31
CA ALA A 10 6.35 -11.79 11.57
C ALA A 10 5.26 -10.84 12.09
N GLY A 11 5.04 -10.84 13.42
CA GLY A 11 4.35 -9.77 14.14
C GLY A 11 5.06 -8.41 13.94
N PRO A 12 4.61 -7.31 14.61
CA PRO A 12 4.83 -5.93 14.17
C PRO A 12 6.29 -5.49 14.33
N GLY A 13 7.16 -5.97 13.46
CA GLY A 13 8.46 -5.41 13.16
C GLY A 13 8.33 -4.39 12.02
N PRO A 14 9.37 -3.55 11.82
CA PRO A 14 9.39 -2.64 10.69
C PRO A 14 9.18 -3.41 9.38
N ALA A 15 8.31 -2.90 8.52
CA ALA A 15 7.99 -3.54 7.24
C ALA A 15 9.28 -3.77 6.44
N VAL A 16 9.38 -4.94 5.80
CA VAL A 16 10.52 -5.27 4.94
C VAL A 16 10.54 -4.29 3.78
N LEU A 17 11.67 -3.63 3.54
CA LEU A 17 11.85 -2.76 2.39
C LEU A 17 12.51 -3.55 1.26
N LEU A 18 11.89 -3.52 0.08
CA LEU A 18 12.47 -4.05 -1.15
C LEU A 18 13.50 -3.06 -1.72
N SER A 19 14.21 -3.48 -2.77
CA SER A 19 15.14 -2.63 -3.51
C SER A 19 14.51 -1.25 -3.81
N GLY A 20 15.25 -0.20 -3.47
CA GLY A 20 14.77 1.16 -3.68
C GLY A 20 13.83 1.72 -2.61
N GLY A 21 13.67 1.02 -1.49
CA GLY A 21 12.91 1.49 -0.32
C GLY A 21 11.40 1.29 -0.44
N ASN A 22 10.93 0.42 -1.33
CA ASN A 22 9.51 0.11 -1.49
C ASN A 22 9.03 -0.81 -0.35
N PRO A 23 8.06 -0.41 0.49
CA PRO A 23 7.51 -1.28 1.51
C PRO A 23 6.93 -2.57 0.93
N GLN A 24 7.26 -3.71 1.54
CA GLN A 24 6.64 -4.99 1.21
C GLN A 24 5.41 -5.20 2.08
N ILE A 25 4.23 -4.97 1.49
CA ILE A 25 2.94 -5.14 2.17
C ILE A 25 2.14 -6.23 1.47
N PRO A 26 1.54 -7.18 2.22
CA PRO A 26 0.65 -8.17 1.64
C PRO A 26 -0.47 -7.55 0.82
N LYS A 27 -0.89 -8.25 -0.24
CA LYS A 27 -2.07 -7.87 -1.00
C LYS A 27 -3.29 -7.82 -0.07
N GLY A 28 -4.08 -6.77 -0.16
CA GLY A 28 -5.28 -6.59 0.64
C GLY A 28 -6.17 -5.48 0.10
N GLU A 29 -7.46 -5.52 0.42
CA GLU A 29 -8.42 -4.46 0.10
C GLU A 29 -8.76 -3.64 1.34
N GLY A 30 -9.26 -2.42 1.11
CA GLY A 30 -9.62 -1.47 2.14
C GLY A 30 -8.48 -0.51 2.50
N ASP A 31 -8.76 0.33 3.49
CA ASP A 31 -7.86 1.41 3.92
C ASP A 31 -6.65 0.87 4.70
N ALA A 32 -6.85 -0.10 5.59
CA ALA A 32 -5.80 -0.66 6.44
C ALA A 32 -4.51 -1.09 5.69
N PRO A 33 -4.54 -1.85 4.58
CA PRO A 33 -3.32 -2.21 3.86
C PRO A 33 -2.63 -1.00 3.21
N VAL A 34 -3.39 0.01 2.77
CA VAL A 34 -2.82 1.25 2.23
C VAL A 34 -2.17 2.09 3.33
N GLN A 35 -2.80 2.19 4.51
CA GLN A 35 -2.20 2.88 5.65
C GLN A 35 -0.93 2.17 6.15
N ALA A 36 -0.93 0.85 6.18
CA ALA A 36 0.28 0.07 6.51
C ALA A 36 1.42 0.34 5.51
N TYR A 37 1.09 0.46 4.21
CA TYR A 37 2.05 0.82 3.18
C TYR A 37 2.61 2.24 3.37
N ILE A 38 1.76 3.23 3.66
CA ILE A 38 2.19 4.61 3.94
C ILE A 38 3.05 4.67 5.20
N ALA A 39 2.64 4.01 6.28
CA ALA A 39 3.38 3.97 7.54
C ALA A 39 4.78 3.37 7.40
N ALA A 40 4.95 2.45 6.47
CA ALA A 40 6.22 1.80 6.17
C ALA A 40 7.12 2.59 5.21
N MET A 41 6.64 3.67 4.58
CA MET A 41 7.45 4.46 3.66
C MET A 41 8.60 5.16 4.40
N PRO A 42 9.83 5.15 3.86
CA PRO A 42 10.97 5.76 4.54
C PRO A 42 11.00 7.28 4.41
N GLY A 43 11.26 7.97 5.53
CA GLY A 43 11.56 9.40 5.58
C GLY A 43 10.45 10.28 5.01
N TRP A 44 10.83 11.26 4.16
CA TRP A 44 9.89 12.25 3.60
C TRP A 44 8.77 11.62 2.76
N LYS A 45 8.97 10.41 2.25
CA LYS A 45 7.99 9.70 1.41
C LYS A 45 6.72 9.36 2.17
N GLN A 46 6.81 9.08 3.46
CA GLN A 46 5.63 8.85 4.31
C GLN A 46 4.71 10.07 4.35
N ASN A 47 5.28 11.27 4.49
CA ASN A 47 4.51 12.51 4.56
C ASN A 47 3.80 12.79 3.22
N VAL A 48 4.50 12.58 2.10
CA VAL A 48 3.89 12.72 0.77
C VAL A 48 2.82 11.65 0.53
N GLY A 49 3.10 10.41 0.94
CA GLY A 49 2.17 9.28 0.84
C GLY A 49 0.87 9.54 1.59
N ARG A 50 0.96 10.08 2.81
CA ARG A 50 -0.17 10.50 3.65
C ARG A 50 -0.94 11.65 2.99
N ARG A 51 -0.24 12.71 2.58
CA ARG A 51 -0.90 13.88 1.98
C ARG A 51 -1.66 13.51 0.71
N LEU A 52 -1.09 12.65 -0.11
CA LEU A 52 -1.76 12.19 -1.32
C LEU A 52 -2.98 11.31 -1.00
N ASP A 53 -2.90 10.43 0.00
CA ASP A 53 -4.04 9.63 0.45
C ASP A 53 -5.20 10.49 0.97
N GLU A 54 -4.88 11.52 1.77
CA GLU A 54 -5.87 12.50 2.25
C GLU A 54 -6.54 13.26 1.11
N LEU A 55 -5.75 13.76 0.15
CA LEU A 55 -6.27 14.49 -1.01
C LEU A 55 -7.18 13.63 -1.87
N ILE A 56 -6.80 12.37 -2.09
CA ILE A 56 -7.63 11.42 -2.84
C ILE A 56 -8.95 11.14 -2.10
N GLY A 57 -8.88 10.92 -0.79
CA GLY A 57 -10.08 10.68 0.03
C GLY A 57 -11.03 11.87 0.06
N ALA A 58 -10.49 13.10 0.09
CA ALA A 58 -11.28 14.32 0.02
C ALA A 58 -11.90 14.55 -1.37
N ALA A 59 -11.16 14.26 -2.45
CA ALA A 59 -11.63 14.46 -3.82
C ALA A 59 -12.65 13.38 -4.25
N VAL A 60 -12.53 12.16 -3.73
CA VAL A 60 -13.38 11.02 -4.10
C VAL A 60 -14.00 10.41 -2.84
N PRO A 61 -15.15 10.93 -2.36
CA PRO A 61 -15.84 10.38 -1.20
C PRO A 61 -16.17 8.88 -1.37
N GLY A 62 -15.73 8.08 -0.40
CA GLY A 62 -15.89 6.62 -0.44
C GLY A 62 -15.00 5.91 -1.46
N VAL A 63 -13.84 6.51 -1.79
CA VAL A 63 -12.79 5.87 -2.59
C VAL A 63 -12.48 4.45 -2.07
N ARG A 64 -12.43 3.50 -3.00
CA ARG A 64 -11.96 2.14 -2.78
C ARG A 64 -10.45 2.16 -2.75
N LYS A 65 -9.87 1.48 -1.76
CA LYS A 65 -8.41 1.37 -1.58
C LYS A 65 -8.01 -0.09 -1.62
N ALA A 66 -6.81 -0.37 -2.11
CA ALA A 66 -6.22 -1.71 -2.06
C ALA A 66 -4.70 -1.64 -2.20
N VAL A 67 -4.00 -2.69 -1.74
CA VAL A 67 -2.63 -2.99 -2.13
C VAL A 67 -2.67 -4.20 -3.06
N LYS A 68 -2.16 -4.03 -4.29
CA LYS A 68 -2.06 -5.09 -5.30
C LYS A 68 -0.68 -5.01 -5.94
N TRP A 69 -0.05 -6.15 -6.23
CA TRP A 69 1.31 -6.19 -6.80
C TRP A 69 2.30 -5.25 -6.07
N ASN A 70 2.24 -5.25 -4.74
CA ASN A 70 3.03 -4.40 -3.84
C ASN A 70 2.96 -2.88 -4.12
N SER A 71 1.79 -2.40 -4.55
CA SER A 71 1.53 -0.99 -4.87
C SER A 71 0.13 -0.61 -4.36
N PRO A 72 -0.08 0.61 -3.82
CA PRO A 72 -1.42 1.11 -3.50
C PRO A 72 -2.23 1.45 -4.75
N PHE A 73 -3.53 1.11 -4.73
CA PHE A 73 -4.52 1.36 -5.77
C PHE A 73 -5.73 2.09 -5.18
N TYR A 74 -6.33 2.98 -5.99
CA TYR A 74 -7.51 3.77 -5.68
C TYR A 74 -8.56 3.64 -6.80
N GLY A 75 -9.82 3.47 -6.41
CA GLY A 75 -10.96 3.29 -7.31
C GLY A 75 -12.22 4.02 -6.82
N ALA A 76 -13.17 4.34 -7.70
CA ALA A 76 -14.39 5.04 -7.30
C ALA A 76 -15.44 4.10 -6.67
N LYS A 77 -16.30 4.62 -5.77
CA LYS A 77 -17.25 3.85 -4.93
C LYS A 77 -18.23 2.95 -5.69
N ALA A 78 -18.50 3.21 -6.97
CA ALA A 78 -19.51 2.50 -7.77
C ALA A 78 -19.06 2.19 -9.20
N GLN A 79 -17.75 2.24 -9.47
CA GLN A 79 -17.19 1.92 -10.79
C GLN A 79 -16.26 0.71 -10.70
N GLU A 80 -16.24 -0.07 -11.77
CA GLU A 80 -15.24 -1.10 -11.96
C GLU A 80 -13.88 -0.46 -12.31
N GLY A 81 -12.81 -1.11 -11.86
CA GLY A 81 -11.44 -0.67 -12.14
C GLY A 81 -10.79 0.20 -11.07
N TRP A 82 -9.58 0.65 -11.39
CA TRP A 82 -8.72 1.48 -10.56
C TRP A 82 -8.28 2.67 -11.39
N PHE A 83 -8.56 3.90 -10.93
CA PHE A 83 -8.21 5.11 -11.69
C PHE A 83 -6.81 5.60 -11.35
N LEU A 84 -6.26 5.17 -10.21
CA LEU A 84 -4.92 5.54 -9.79
C LEU A 84 -4.23 4.34 -9.13
N ALA A 85 -3.00 4.10 -9.54
CA ALA A 85 -2.08 3.20 -8.86
C ALA A 85 -0.78 3.97 -8.63
N ARG A 86 -0.14 3.69 -7.51
CA ARG A 86 1.12 4.33 -7.14
C ARG A 86 2.18 3.26 -7.01
N HIS A 87 3.17 3.30 -7.88
CA HIS A 87 4.30 2.39 -7.80
C HIS A 87 5.53 3.15 -7.32
N ARG A 88 5.92 2.90 -6.07
CA ARG A 88 7.08 3.52 -5.41
C ARG A 88 6.93 5.04 -5.22
N LEU A 89 7.43 5.53 -4.10
CA LEU A 89 7.86 6.93 -3.93
C LEU A 89 9.34 6.93 -3.60
#